data_AF-A0A386H4Y1-F1
#
_entry.id   AF-A0A386H4Y1-F1
#
_cell.length_a   1.000
_cell.length_b   1.000
_cell.length_c   1.000
_cell.angle_alpha   90.00
_cell.angle_beta   90.00
_cell.angle_gamma   90.00
#
_symmetry.space_group_name_H-M   'P 1'
#
loop_
_entity.id
_entity.type
_entity.pdbx_description
1 polymer ?
#
loop_
_entity_poly.entity_id
_entity_poly.type
_entity_poly.pdbx_seq_one_letter_code
_entity_poly.pdbx_strand_id
1 'polypeptide(L)'
;MKVNGISSSNIVNLYNVNKRNVDKKQDAKQNDSIQISRLGKNLSTYSLDDKYVDNTDKIKELKDKIENGTYRPDSRKIAQKMMQGIKEAKSRKL
;
A
#
# COMPACT_ATOMS: atom_id res chain seq x y z
N MET A 1 -34.08 67.61 -32.93
CA MET A 1 -33.09 66.56 -32.60
C MET A 1 -33.62 65.76 -31.41
N LYS A 2 -33.56 64.43 -31.46
CA LYS A 2 -34.01 63.53 -30.37
C LYS A 2 -32.79 62.71 -29.93
N VAL A 3 -32.32 62.93 -28.70
CA VAL A 3 -31.17 62.20 -28.13
C VAL A 3 -31.70 61.09 -27.24
N ASN A 4 -31.66 59.85 -27.71
CA ASN A 4 -32.05 58.70 -26.91
C ASN A 4 -30.93 58.35 -25.93
N GLY A 5 -31.24 58.33 -24.63
CA GLY A 5 -30.31 58.00 -23.56
C GLY A 5 -29.78 56.57 -23.68
N ILE A 6 -28.47 56.43 -23.57
CA ILE A 6 -27.74 55.16 -23.63
C ILE A 6 -28.28 54.25 -22.51
N SER A 7 -28.89 53.12 -22.86
CA SER A 7 -29.55 52.27 -21.87
C SER A 7 -28.51 51.60 -20.94
N SER A 8 -28.70 51.79 -19.63
CA SER A 8 -27.87 51.23 -18.55
C SER A 8 -27.73 49.70 -18.59
N SER A 9 -28.64 49.01 -19.28
CA SER A 9 -28.60 47.57 -19.54
C SER A 9 -27.33 47.11 -20.28
N ASN A 10 -26.78 47.92 -21.19
CA ASN A 10 -25.57 47.57 -21.94
C ASN A 10 -24.31 47.63 -21.06
N ILE A 11 -24.30 48.48 -20.03
CA ILE A 11 -23.18 48.64 -19.10
C ILE A 11 -23.12 47.46 -18.12
N VAL A 12 -24.27 46.98 -17.66
CA VAL A 12 -24.36 45.83 -16.73
C VAL A 12 -23.84 44.54 -17.40
N ASN A 13 -24.07 44.37 -18.70
CA ASN A 13 -23.54 43.22 -19.45
C ASN A 13 -22.02 43.25 -19.64
N LEU A 14 -21.39 44.44 -19.64
CA LEU A 14 -19.93 44.55 -19.81
C LEU A 14 -19.15 44.01 -18.59
N TYR A 15 -19.72 44.14 -17.39
CA TYR A 15 -19.10 43.59 -16.18
C TYR A 15 -19.29 42.07 -16.04
N ASN A 16 -20.33 41.49 -16.64
CA ASN A 16 -20.58 40.04 -16.59
C ASN A 16 -19.65 39.22 -17.50
N VAL A 17 -19.01 39.84 -18.50
CA VAL A 17 -18.10 39.14 -19.44
C VAL A 17 -16.78 38.72 -18.78
N ASN A 18 -16.46 39.27 -17.61
CA ASN A 18 -15.23 38.96 -16.87
C ASN A 18 -15.35 37.74 -15.96
N LYS A 19 -16.54 37.14 -15.83
CA LYS A 19 -16.74 35.90 -15.07
C LYS A 19 -16.44 34.67 -15.94
N ARG A 20 -15.26 34.66 -16.56
CA ARG A 20 -14.72 33.42 -17.14
C ARG A 20 -14.33 32.53 -15.97
N ASN A 21 -15.02 31.41 -15.81
CA ASN A 21 -14.56 30.34 -14.93
C ASN A 21 -13.20 29.91 -15.46
N VAL A 22 -12.13 30.38 -14.81
CA VAL A 22 -10.79 29.88 -15.06
C VAL A 22 -10.82 28.45 -14.53
N ASP A 23 -10.99 27.49 -15.44
CA ASP A 23 -10.79 26.09 -15.12
C ASP A 23 -9.40 25.98 -14.51
N LYS A 24 -9.36 25.73 -13.19
CA LYS A 24 -8.13 25.40 -12.49
C LYS A 24 -7.63 24.13 -13.15
N LYS A 25 -6.66 24.26 -14.06
CA LYS A 25 -5.90 23.12 -14.57
C LYS A 25 -5.40 22.40 -13.32
N GLN A 26 -5.83 21.16 -13.13
CA GLN A 26 -5.26 20.32 -12.09
C GLN A 26 -3.76 20.27 -12.36
N ASP A 27 -2.98 20.88 -11.48
CA ASP A 27 -1.54 20.69 -11.45
C ASP A 27 -1.31 19.19 -11.24
N ALA A 28 -1.00 18.49 -12.33
CA ALA A 28 -0.65 17.09 -12.27
C ALA A 28 0.65 17.00 -11.47
N LYS A 29 0.54 16.70 -10.17
CA LYS A 29 1.70 16.42 -9.31
C LYS A 29 2.50 15.30 -9.96
N GLN A 30 3.66 15.65 -10.50
CA GLN A 30 4.70 14.72 -10.89
C GLN A 30 5.23 14.09 -9.59
N ASN A 31 4.67 12.94 -9.22
CA ASN A 31 5.17 12.17 -8.10
C ASN A 31 6.21 11.17 -8.61
N ASP A 32 7.21 10.87 -7.79
CA ASP A 32 8.15 9.80 -8.08
C ASP A 32 7.41 8.47 -8.22
N SER A 33 7.77 7.70 -9.25
CA SER A 33 7.21 6.37 -9.48
C SER A 33 8.34 5.35 -9.54
N ILE A 34 8.14 4.21 -8.88
CA ILE A 34 9.03 3.06 -8.95
C ILE A 34 8.28 1.98 -9.72
N GLN A 35 8.87 1.47 -10.80
CA GLN A 35 8.30 0.40 -11.60
C GLN A 35 9.03 -0.90 -11.33
N ILE A 36 8.28 -1.94 -10.96
CA ILE A 36 8.79 -3.30 -10.88
C ILE A 36 8.46 -3.99 -12.21
N SER A 37 9.42 -4.72 -12.79
CA SER A 37 9.20 -5.47 -14.03
C SER A 37 8.04 -6.47 -13.86
N ARG A 38 7.34 -6.80 -14.94
CA ARG A 38 6.26 -7.82 -14.89
C ARG A 38 6.76 -9.14 -14.30
N LEU A 39 7.97 -9.53 -14.67
CA LEU A 39 8.65 -10.69 -14.10
C LEU A 39 8.90 -10.53 -12.59
N GLY A 40 9.45 -9.39 -12.16
CA GLY A 40 9.68 -9.11 -10.75
C GLY A 40 8.39 -9.11 -9.93
N LYS A 41 7.29 -8.61 -10.49
CA LYS A 41 5.96 -8.66 -9.87
C LYS A 41 5.46 -10.09 -9.70
N ASN A 42 5.64 -10.94 -10.72
CA ASN A 42 5.26 -12.35 -10.66
C ASN A 42 6.17 -13.18 -9.74
N LEU A 43 7.44 -12.79 -9.57
CA LEU A 43 8.35 -13.48 -8.64
C LEU A 43 8.15 -13.02 -7.19
N SER A 44 7.68 -11.78 -6.98
CA SER A 44 7.36 -11.25 -5.66
C SER A 44 6.28 -12.08 -4.93
N THR A 45 5.33 -12.68 -5.64
CA THR A 45 4.31 -13.55 -5.03
C THR A 45 4.88 -14.87 -4.48
N TYR A 46 6.11 -15.23 -4.87
CA TYR A 46 6.85 -16.37 -4.30
C TYR A 46 7.78 -15.96 -3.16
N SER A 47 7.84 -14.67 -2.80
CA SER A 47 8.63 -14.22 -1.66
C SER A 47 8.07 -14.83 -0.37
N LEU A 48 8.96 -15.45 0.41
CA LEU A 48 8.66 -16.16 1.65
C LEU A 48 8.09 -15.26 2.77
N ASP A 49 7.99 -13.96 2.51
CA ASP A 49 7.46 -12.97 3.45
C ASP A 49 5.93 -12.93 3.45
N ASP A 50 5.30 -13.38 2.35
CA ASP A 50 3.84 -13.54 2.29
C ASP A 50 3.44 -14.88 2.93
N LYS A 51 2.77 -14.76 4.07
CA LYS A 51 2.29 -15.80 4.99
C LYS A 51 1.17 -16.67 4.39
N TYR A 52 1.34 -17.18 3.17
CA TYR A 52 0.32 -17.96 2.46
C TYR A 52 0.84 -19.30 1.94
N VAL A 53 1.79 -19.92 2.65
CA VAL A 53 2.04 -21.35 2.48
C VAL A 53 0.93 -22.10 3.21
N ASP A 54 0.13 -22.88 2.48
CA ASP A 54 -0.81 -23.81 3.09
C ASP A 54 -0.02 -24.87 3.88
N ASN A 55 -0.16 -24.83 5.21
CA ASN A 55 0.53 -25.71 6.14
C ASN A 55 -0.41 -26.76 6.76
N THR A 56 -1.63 -26.92 6.23
CA THR A 56 -2.65 -27.83 6.79
C THR A 56 -2.14 -29.27 6.93
N ASP A 57 -1.55 -29.81 5.88
CA ASP A 57 -0.98 -31.17 5.86
C ASP A 57 0.15 -31.34 6.88
N LYS A 58 1.06 -30.36 6.92
CA LYS A 58 2.20 -30.37 7.86
C LYS A 58 1.74 -30.29 9.31
N ILE A 59 0.71 -29.49 9.59
CA ILE A 59 0.10 -29.39 10.92
C ILE A 59 -0.56 -30.71 11.30
N LYS A 60 -1.28 -31.35 10.37
CA LYS A 60 -1.89 -32.66 10.60
C LYS A 60 -0.82 -33.71 10.92
N GLU A 61 0.24 -33.79 10.12
CA GLU A 61 1.34 -34.73 10.36
C GLU A 61 2.00 -34.52 11.75
N LEU A 62 2.20 -33.26 12.15
CA LEU A 62 2.73 -32.92 13.47
C LEU A 62 1.79 -33.37 14.59
N LYS A 63 0.48 -33.15 14.46
CA LYS A 63 -0.53 -33.60 15.42
C LYS A 63 -0.53 -35.13 15.55
N ASP A 64 -0.53 -35.83 14.42
CA ASP A 64 -0.50 -37.29 14.37
C ASP A 64 0.77 -37.82 15.08
N LYS A 65 1.94 -37.19 14.86
CA LYS A 65 3.19 -37.57 15.55
C LYS A 65 3.16 -37.34 17.07
N ILE A 66 2.50 -36.28 17.52
CA ILE A 66 2.34 -35.97 18.94
C ILE A 66 1.41 -36.99 19.59
N GLU A 67 0.26 -37.27 18.98
CA GLU A 67 -0.72 -38.24 19.47
C GLU A 67 -0.12 -39.64 19.59
N ASN A 68 0.65 -40.05 18.57
CA ASN A 68 1.35 -41.34 18.56
C ASN A 68 2.62 -41.38 19.42
N GLY A 69 2.99 -40.27 20.11
CA GLY A 69 4.19 -40.19 20.95
C GLY A 69 5.52 -40.31 20.20
N THR A 70 5.51 -40.19 18.87
CA THR A 70 6.72 -40.30 18.02
C THR A 70 7.36 -38.95 17.72
N TYR A 71 6.75 -37.85 18.18
CA TYR A 71 7.30 -36.51 18.04
C TYR A 71 8.53 -36.31 18.95
N ARG A 72 9.72 -36.17 18.34
CA ARG A 72 11.00 -35.96 19.05
C ARG A 72 11.58 -34.58 18.68
N PRO A 73 11.33 -33.54 19.48
CA PRO A 73 11.89 -32.23 19.22
C PRO A 73 13.41 -32.20 19.42
N ASP A 74 14.12 -31.48 18.55
CA ASP A 74 15.56 -31.25 18.67
C ASP A 74 15.85 -30.09 19.62
N SER A 75 16.43 -30.40 20.78
CA SER A 75 16.72 -29.42 21.84
C SER A 75 17.71 -28.34 21.40
N ARG A 76 18.67 -28.66 20.51
CA ARG A 76 19.65 -27.68 19.99
C ARG A 76 18.96 -26.64 19.13
N LYS A 77 18.06 -27.08 18.25
CA LYS A 77 17.27 -26.17 17.40
C LYS A 77 16.34 -25.28 18.21
N ILE A 78 15.72 -25.83 19.25
CA ILE A 78 14.87 -25.04 20.17
C ILE A 78 15.70 -23.94 20.84
N ALA A 79 16.82 -24.30 21.45
CA ALA A 79 17.70 -23.35 22.13
C ALA A 79 18.21 -22.26 21.17
N GLN A 80 18.64 -22.65 19.97
CA GLN A 80 19.07 -21.70 18.93
C GLN A 80 17.96 -20.70 18.57
N LYS A 81 16.72 -21.16 18.40
CA LYS A 81 15.58 -20.29 18.06
C LYS A 81 15.18 -19.38 19.23
N MET A 82 15.25 -19.86 20.47
CA MET A 82 15.05 -19.02 21.64
C MET A 82 16.09 -17.89 21.72
N MET A 83 17.38 -18.21 21.53
CA MET A 83 18.46 -17.21 21.52
C MET A 83 18.28 -16.19 20.38
N GLN A 84 17.89 -16.65 19.20
CA GLN A 84 17.59 -15.77 18.06
C GLN A 84 16.46 -14.79 18.41
N GLY A 85 15.35 -15.27 18.97
CA GLY A 85 14.22 -14.41 19.37
C GLY A 85 14.61 -13.36 20.42
N ILE A 86 15.44 -13.74 21.40
CA ILE A 86 15.97 -12.80 22.40
C ILE A 86 16.85 -11.72 21.75
N LYS A 87 17.72 -12.11 20.81
CA LYS A 87 18.60 -11.18 20.10
C LYS A 87 17.81 -10.17 19.24
N GLU A 88 16.80 -10.64 18.51
CA GLU A 88 15.93 -9.79 17.68
C GLU A 88 15.05 -8.84 18.51
N ALA A 89 14.64 -9.26 19.72
CA ALA A 89 13.91 -8.40 20.64
C ALA A 89 14.81 -7.28 21.21
N LYS A 90 16.09 -7.58 21.46
CA LYS A 90 17.08 -6.60 21.93
C LYS A 90 17.44 -5.58 20.84
N SER A 91 17.60 -6.00 19.58
CA SER A 91 17.93 -5.11 18.47
C SER A 91 16.81 -4.16 18.07
N ARG A 92 15.54 -4.52 18.33
CA ARG A 92 14.37 -3.66 18.05
C ARG A 92 14.13 -2.56 19.10
N LYS A 93 14.84 -2.59 20.23
CA LYS A 93 14.76 -1.59 21.31
C LYS A 93 15.85 -0.50 21.22
N LEU A 94 16.77 -0.63 20.27
CA LEU A 94 17.81 0.36 19.94
C LEU A 94 17.37 1.12 18.68
#